data_AF-A0A7X3NV60-F1
#
_entry.id   AF-A0A7X3NV60-F1
#
_cell.length_a   1.000
_cell.length_b   1.000
_cell.length_c   1.000
_cell.angle_alpha   90.00
_cell.angle_beta   90.00
_cell.angle_gamma   90.00
#
_symmetry.space_group_name_H-M   'P 1'
#
loop_
_entity.id
_entity.type
_entity.pdbx_description
1 polymer ?
#
loop_
_entity_poly.entity_id
_entity_poly.type
_entity_poly.pdbx_seq_one_letter_code
_entity_poly.pdbx_strand_id
1 'polypeptide(L)'
;MDKGIEDGQYILLKKGENKTVVGRYRALEQDGSKFYSVLKHLNADGKNELKDLMGENTFAFPKPTSLLKEIILGATFFKKDKDAIVLDFHAGSGTTAQAVLELNKQDKGNRKFILVEQMNYVKSVTVPRVEKAIKKEDSGDFVYCELMQYNQTYMDKIQSAQSSEELLGIWREMSRESFLNWYVKPEIPAEAEDHFIAIKDVEKQKQCLAELLDKNQLYVHLSEIEDEKFDVSEVDKVLNKKFYDGGDDV
;
A
#
# COMPACT_ATOMS: atom_id res chain seq x y z
N MET A 1 -20.80 2.52 46.11
CA MET A 1 -21.20 3.78 45.44
C MET A 1 -21.12 4.92 46.44
N ASP A 2 -21.74 4.76 47.63
CA ASP A 2 -21.73 5.76 48.72
C ASP A 2 -20.33 6.17 49.17
N LYS A 3 -19.43 5.21 49.41
CA LYS A 3 -18.00 5.50 49.66
C LYS A 3 -17.35 6.37 48.58
N GLY A 4 -17.67 6.12 47.30
CA GLY A 4 -17.11 6.91 46.20
C GLY A 4 -17.73 8.31 46.07
N ILE A 5 -18.90 8.54 46.66
CA ILE A 5 -19.49 9.88 46.78
C ILE A 5 -18.83 10.63 47.94
N GLU A 6 -18.61 9.95 49.08
CA GLU A 6 -17.87 10.49 50.24
C GLU A 6 -16.41 10.84 49.87
N ASP A 7 -15.75 9.99 49.09
CA ASP A 7 -14.37 10.17 48.63
C ASP A 7 -14.25 11.15 47.45
N GLY A 8 -15.36 11.76 47.01
CA GLY A 8 -15.39 12.76 45.93
C GLY A 8 -15.14 12.22 44.51
N GLN A 9 -15.10 10.89 44.31
CA GLN A 9 -14.96 10.28 42.98
C GLN A 9 -16.22 10.43 42.11
N TYR A 10 -17.39 10.54 42.72
CA TYR A 10 -18.67 10.70 42.04
C TYR A 10 -19.41 11.95 42.54
N ILE A 11 -20.11 12.61 41.62
CA ILE A 11 -20.99 13.75 41.92
C ILE A 11 -22.44 13.40 41.60
N LEU A 12 -23.35 13.92 42.42
CA LEU A 12 -24.78 13.77 42.21
C LEU A 12 -25.34 15.02 41.53
N LEU A 13 -25.84 14.85 40.31
CA LEU A 13 -26.45 15.91 39.52
C LEU A 13 -27.97 15.72 39.51
N LYS A 14 -28.72 16.68 40.05
CA LYS A 14 -30.19 16.66 39.99
C LYS A 14 -30.66 16.81 38.54
N LYS A 15 -31.57 15.93 38.10
CA LYS A 15 -32.21 15.97 36.78
C LYS A 15 -33.74 15.97 36.94
N GLY A 16 -34.32 17.16 37.08
CA GLY A 16 -35.74 17.33 37.38
C GLY A 16 -36.06 17.09 38.87
N GLU A 17 -37.34 16.98 39.20
CA GLU A 17 -37.80 16.96 40.61
C GLU A 17 -37.43 15.67 41.35
N ASN A 18 -37.47 14.50 40.68
CA ASN A 18 -37.32 13.18 41.32
C ASN A 18 -36.23 12.28 40.70
N LYS A 19 -35.28 12.81 39.94
CA LYS A 19 -34.17 12.00 39.39
C LYS A 19 -32.82 12.62 39.70
N THR A 20 -31.87 11.76 40.01
CA THR A 20 -30.47 12.13 40.24
C THR A 20 -29.59 11.30 39.31
N VAL A 21 -28.68 11.96 38.61
CA VAL A 21 -27.68 11.31 37.77
C VAL A 21 -26.38 11.26 38.54
N VAL A 22 -25.75 10.10 38.59
CA VAL A 22 -24.39 9.97 39.12
C VAL A 22 -23.41 10.28 38.00
N GLY A 23 -22.67 11.37 38.16
CA GLY A 23 -21.58 11.76 37.29
C GLY A 23 -20.22 11.44 37.93
N ARG A 24 -19.17 11.41 37.12
CA ARG A 24 -17.78 11.39 37.58
C ARG A 24 -17.00 12.37 36.70
N TYR A 25 -16.13 13.18 37.32
CA TYR A 25 -15.17 13.95 36.56
C TYR A 25 -14.18 13.02 35.87
N ARG A 26 -13.98 13.21 34.57
CA ARG A 26 -12.84 12.63 33.85
C ARG A 26 -11.85 13.76 33.61
N ALA A 27 -10.57 13.45 33.72
CA ALA A 27 -9.56 14.33 33.15
C ALA A 27 -9.92 14.57 31.69
N LEU A 28 -9.84 15.82 31.21
CA LEU A 28 -10.11 16.16 29.80
C LEU A 28 -9.26 15.29 28.85
N GLU A 29 -8.08 14.91 29.31
CA GLU A 29 -7.16 14.02 28.63
C GLU A 29 -7.71 12.60 28.44
N GLN A 30 -8.57 12.14 29.34
CA GLN A 30 -9.21 10.82 29.31
C GLN A 30 -10.62 10.89 28.73
N ASP A 31 -11.07 12.09 28.36
CA ASP A 31 -12.35 12.25 27.71
C ASP A 31 -12.21 11.87 26.24
N GLY A 32 -13.09 10.98 25.82
CA GLY A 32 -13.00 10.31 24.55
C GLY A 32 -14.37 10.13 23.92
N SER A 33 -14.50 10.62 22.69
CA SER A 33 -15.67 10.33 21.87
C SER A 33 -15.67 8.85 21.49
N LYS A 34 -16.84 8.21 21.50
CA LYS A 34 -16.98 6.87 20.92
C LYS A 34 -16.87 7.00 19.40
N PHE A 35 -16.10 6.12 18.78
CA PHE A 35 -16.08 6.01 17.33
C PHE A 35 -17.48 5.65 16.83
N TYR A 36 -18.02 6.42 15.87
CA TYR A 36 -19.34 6.17 15.34
C TYR A 36 -19.35 4.87 14.54
N SER A 37 -20.39 4.05 14.70
CA SER A 37 -20.56 2.81 13.94
C SER A 37 -20.96 3.04 12.47
N VAL A 38 -21.33 4.28 12.11
CA VAL A 38 -21.71 4.69 10.75
C VAL A 38 -20.89 5.91 10.38
N LEU A 39 -20.00 5.76 9.40
CA LEU A 39 -19.19 6.84 8.85
C LEU A 39 -19.93 7.43 7.65
N LYS A 40 -20.16 8.76 7.66
CA LYS A 40 -20.92 9.46 6.62
C LYS A 40 -20.01 10.43 5.88
N HIS A 41 -19.61 10.05 4.67
CA HIS A 41 -18.76 10.85 3.78
C HIS A 41 -19.28 10.79 2.35
N LEU A 42 -19.17 11.90 1.62
CA LEU A 42 -19.63 11.96 0.23
C LEU A 42 -18.48 11.69 -0.73
N ASN A 43 -18.71 10.83 -1.73
CA ASN A 43 -17.71 10.56 -2.78
C ASN A 43 -17.38 11.81 -3.60
N ALA A 44 -18.31 12.77 -3.68
CA ALA A 44 -18.09 14.05 -4.37
C ALA A 44 -16.95 14.85 -3.73
N ASP A 45 -16.78 14.77 -2.41
CA ASP A 45 -15.74 15.51 -1.69
C ASP A 45 -14.35 15.05 -2.13
N GLY A 46 -14.13 13.74 -2.27
CA GLY A 46 -12.86 13.21 -2.77
C GLY A 46 -12.52 13.67 -4.18
N LYS A 47 -13.52 13.80 -5.06
CA LYS A 47 -13.32 14.32 -6.42
C LYS A 47 -12.97 15.81 -6.42
N ASN A 48 -13.66 16.60 -5.61
CA ASN A 48 -13.44 18.03 -5.49
C ASN A 48 -12.05 18.32 -4.88
N GLU A 49 -11.70 17.64 -3.78
CA GLU A 49 -10.38 17.75 -3.15
C GLU A 49 -9.25 17.42 -4.13
N LEU A 50 -9.40 16.33 -4.89
CA LEU A 50 -8.41 15.95 -5.88
C LEU A 50 -8.34 16.98 -7.01
N LYS A 51 -9.49 17.50 -7.46
CA LYS A 51 -9.54 18.53 -8.49
C LYS A 51 -8.83 19.80 -8.05
N ASP A 52 -9.05 20.24 -6.82
CA ASP A 52 -8.43 21.45 -6.27
C ASP A 52 -6.91 21.29 -6.13
N LEU A 53 -6.43 20.09 -5.81
CA LEU A 53 -5.02 19.80 -5.65
C LEU A 53 -4.31 19.52 -6.99
N MET A 54 -4.97 18.80 -7.89
CA MET A 54 -4.33 18.20 -9.08
C MET A 54 -4.85 18.68 -10.44
N GLY A 55 -6.02 19.32 -10.48
CA GLY A 55 -6.71 19.67 -11.72
C GLY A 55 -7.80 18.66 -12.10
N GLU A 56 -8.50 18.89 -13.21
CA GLU A 56 -9.63 18.04 -13.62
C GLU A 56 -9.20 16.66 -14.15
N ASN A 57 -10.10 15.68 -14.02
CA ASN A 57 -10.01 14.34 -14.61
C ASN A 57 -8.75 13.53 -14.28
N THR A 58 -8.07 13.83 -13.17
CA THR A 58 -6.83 13.12 -12.78
C THR A 58 -7.09 11.70 -12.27
N PHE A 59 -8.22 11.45 -11.61
CA PHE A 59 -8.58 10.12 -11.09
C PHE A 59 -10.10 9.96 -10.95
N ALA A 60 -10.64 8.80 -11.29
CA ALA A 60 -12.08 8.60 -11.41
C ALA A 60 -12.81 8.51 -10.06
N PHE A 61 -12.20 7.86 -9.06
CA PHE A 61 -12.87 7.54 -7.78
C PHE A 61 -11.94 7.70 -6.56
N PRO A 62 -11.38 8.90 -6.33
CA PRO A 62 -10.61 9.15 -5.12
C PRO A 62 -11.53 9.03 -3.90
N LYS A 63 -11.02 8.42 -2.83
CA LYS A 63 -11.71 8.46 -1.53
C LYS A 63 -11.62 9.88 -0.95
N PRO A 64 -12.64 10.36 -0.21
CA PRO A 64 -12.58 11.65 0.47
C PRO A 64 -11.61 11.61 1.64
N THR A 65 -10.79 12.65 1.80
CA THR A 65 -9.74 12.68 2.84
C THR A 65 -10.35 12.67 4.24
N SER A 66 -11.54 13.25 4.42
CA SER A 66 -12.31 13.21 5.68
C SER A 66 -12.57 11.79 6.19
N LEU A 67 -12.90 10.85 5.29
CA LEU A 67 -13.14 9.46 5.64
C LEU A 67 -11.88 8.80 6.19
N LEU A 68 -10.74 9.00 5.52
CA LEU A 68 -9.48 8.40 5.92
C LEU A 68 -8.99 9.01 7.23
N LYS A 69 -9.15 10.32 7.43
CA LYS A 69 -8.84 10.97 8.71
C LYS A 69 -9.65 10.38 9.86
N GLU A 70 -10.95 10.16 9.65
CA GLU A 70 -11.81 9.54 10.67
C GLU A 70 -11.35 8.11 10.97
N ILE A 71 -11.05 7.29 9.96
CA ILE A 71 -10.55 5.91 10.17
C ILE A 71 -9.22 5.91 10.94
N ILE A 72 -8.25 6.75 10.55
CA ILE A 72 -6.94 6.83 11.20
C ILE A 72 -7.09 7.27 12.66
N LEU A 73 -7.91 8.30 12.91
CA LEU A 73 -8.20 8.74 14.27
C LEU A 73 -8.88 7.62 15.05
N GLY A 74 -9.90 6.95 14.50
CA GLY A 74 -10.56 5.82 15.16
C GLY A 74 -9.60 4.71 15.59
N ALA A 75 -8.61 4.39 14.76
CA ALA A 75 -7.59 3.39 15.06
C ALA A 75 -6.52 3.85 16.06
N THR A 76 -6.17 5.15 16.06
CA THR A 76 -5.08 5.69 16.89
C THR A 76 -5.56 6.37 18.17
N PHE A 77 -6.85 6.71 18.28
CA PHE A 77 -7.42 7.55 19.33
C PHE A 77 -7.28 6.95 20.73
N PHE A 78 -7.63 5.68 20.92
CA PHE A 78 -7.58 5.04 22.24
C PHE A 78 -6.18 5.00 22.84
N LYS A 79 -5.15 4.88 21.99
CA LYS A 79 -3.75 4.88 22.39
C LYS A 79 -3.13 6.28 22.35
N LYS A 80 -3.86 7.29 21.84
CA LYS A 80 -3.34 8.60 21.46
C LYS A 80 -2.04 8.48 20.65
N ASP A 81 -2.01 7.48 19.77
CA ASP A 81 -0.79 7.13 19.06
C ASP A 81 -0.55 8.13 17.95
N LYS A 82 0.33 9.08 18.25
CA LYS A 82 0.76 10.13 17.32
C LYS A 82 1.94 9.71 16.47
N ASP A 83 2.53 8.54 16.70
CA ASP A 83 3.71 8.02 15.98
C ASP A 83 3.37 6.77 15.15
N ALA A 84 2.07 6.45 15.03
CA ALA A 84 1.56 5.29 14.34
C ALA A 84 2.03 5.21 12.87
N ILE A 85 2.25 3.99 12.39
CA ILE A 85 2.50 3.70 10.97
C ILE A 85 1.18 3.25 10.33
N VAL A 86 0.73 3.98 9.32
CA VAL A 86 -0.48 3.68 8.54
C VAL A 86 -0.10 3.00 7.24
N LEU A 87 -0.44 1.72 7.10
CA LEU A 87 -0.24 0.95 5.87
C LEU A 87 -1.52 0.94 5.02
N ASP A 88 -1.39 1.32 3.76
CA ASP A 88 -2.43 1.18 2.74
C ASP A 88 -1.85 0.50 1.50
N PHE A 89 -2.21 -0.77 1.32
CA PHE A 89 -1.73 -1.58 0.21
C PHE A 89 -2.63 -1.53 -1.05
N HIS A 90 -3.61 -0.61 -1.06
CA HIS A 90 -4.44 -0.26 -2.21
C HIS A 90 -4.54 1.27 -2.32
N ALA A 91 -3.38 1.92 -2.38
CA ALA A 91 -3.28 3.36 -2.16
C ALA A 91 -4.11 4.20 -3.15
N GLY A 92 -4.33 3.70 -4.37
CA GLY A 92 -5.09 4.38 -5.41
C GLY A 92 -4.55 5.77 -5.66
N SER A 93 -5.39 6.79 -5.50
CA SER A 93 -4.96 8.18 -5.66
C SER A 93 -4.00 8.69 -4.59
N GLY A 94 -3.70 7.94 -3.51
CA GLY A 94 -2.83 8.40 -2.42
C GLY A 94 -3.56 9.20 -1.33
N THR A 95 -4.88 9.01 -1.17
CA THR A 95 -5.69 9.75 -0.17
C THR A 95 -5.21 9.50 1.26
N THR A 96 -4.75 8.28 1.58
CA THR A 96 -4.28 7.91 2.92
C THR A 96 -3.09 8.74 3.37
N ALA A 97 -2.09 8.95 2.50
CA ALA A 97 -0.94 9.80 2.83
C ALA A 97 -1.36 11.26 3.07
N GLN A 98 -2.25 11.81 2.23
CA GLN A 98 -2.78 13.16 2.46
C GLN A 98 -3.48 13.27 3.82
N ALA A 99 -4.31 12.28 4.20
CA ALA A 99 -4.99 12.25 5.48
C ALA A 99 -4.00 12.23 6.67
N VAL A 100 -2.92 11.44 6.57
CA VAL A 100 -1.86 11.40 7.58
C VAL A 100 -1.15 12.75 7.73
N LEU A 101 -0.77 13.37 6.62
CA LEU A 101 -0.10 14.69 6.62
C LEU A 101 -0.98 15.77 7.25
N GLU A 102 -2.26 15.83 6.85
CA GLU A 102 -3.23 16.78 7.40
C GLU A 102 -3.45 16.56 8.90
N LEU A 103 -3.57 15.31 9.36
CA LEU A 103 -3.71 15.00 10.79
C LEU A 103 -2.49 15.40 11.60
N ASN A 104 -1.29 15.07 11.11
CA ASN A 104 -0.04 15.46 11.77
C ASN A 104 0.07 16.98 11.92
N LYS A 105 -0.34 17.74 10.89
CA LYS A 105 -0.40 19.20 10.97
C LYS A 105 -1.42 19.68 12.01
N GLN A 106 -2.60 19.09 12.02
CA GLN A 106 -3.71 19.48 12.89
C GLN A 106 -3.43 19.22 14.37
N ASP A 107 -2.91 18.04 14.71
CA ASP A 107 -2.74 17.61 16.10
C ASP A 107 -1.28 17.56 16.57
N LYS A 108 -0.35 18.08 15.75
CA LYS A 108 1.10 18.04 15.98
C LYS A 108 1.60 16.61 16.21
N GLY A 109 1.06 15.67 15.43
CA GLY A 109 1.49 14.28 15.40
C GLY A 109 2.68 14.06 14.46
N ASN A 110 3.16 12.83 14.46
CA ASN A 110 4.30 12.33 13.71
C ASN A 110 4.01 10.92 13.13
N ARG A 111 2.76 10.72 12.69
CA ARG A 111 2.33 9.47 12.07
C ARG A 111 3.03 9.29 10.75
N LYS A 112 3.43 8.06 10.45
CA LYS A 112 4.07 7.68 9.18
C LYS A 112 3.07 6.95 8.30
N PHE A 113 3.34 6.88 7.00
CA PHE A 113 2.54 6.09 6.08
C PHE A 113 3.41 5.20 5.20
N ILE A 114 2.85 4.06 4.80
CA ILE A 114 3.40 3.19 3.78
C ILE A 114 2.27 2.98 2.77
N LEU A 115 2.53 3.31 1.51
CA LEU A 115 1.59 3.12 0.41
C LEU A 115 2.12 2.05 -0.53
N VAL A 116 1.26 1.11 -0.93
CA VAL A 116 1.54 0.16 -2.02
C VAL A 116 0.48 0.35 -3.10
N GLU A 117 0.94 0.44 -4.34
CA GLU A 117 0.10 0.56 -5.53
C GLU A 117 0.80 -0.10 -6.72
N GLN A 118 0.03 -0.79 -7.56
CA GLN A 118 0.53 -1.60 -8.68
C GLN A 118 0.06 -1.08 -10.05
N MET A 119 -0.87 -0.12 -10.09
CA MET A 119 -1.45 0.36 -11.33
C MET A 119 -0.54 1.36 -12.07
N ASN A 120 -0.74 1.50 -13.37
CA ASN A 120 0.06 2.38 -14.22
C ASN A 120 -0.02 3.89 -13.91
N TYR A 121 -0.94 4.31 -13.04
CA TYR A 121 -1.14 5.71 -12.68
C TYR A 121 -0.32 6.16 -11.47
N VAL A 122 0.55 5.33 -10.89
CA VAL A 122 1.37 5.69 -9.72
C VAL A 122 2.15 6.97 -9.94
N LYS A 123 2.88 7.06 -11.06
CA LYS A 123 3.74 8.21 -11.38
C LYS A 123 2.96 9.44 -11.86
N SER A 124 1.71 9.27 -12.33
CA SER A 124 0.88 10.37 -12.84
C SER A 124 -0.15 10.90 -11.83
N VAL A 125 -0.54 10.09 -10.85
CA VAL A 125 -1.59 10.42 -9.88
C VAL A 125 -1.08 10.29 -8.45
N THR A 126 -0.69 9.10 -8.02
CA THR A 126 -0.40 8.79 -6.61
C THR A 126 0.77 9.61 -6.08
N VAL A 127 1.93 9.53 -6.75
CA VAL A 127 3.16 10.24 -6.39
C VAL A 127 2.95 11.76 -6.45
N PRO A 128 2.42 12.35 -7.56
CA PRO A 128 2.18 13.78 -7.61
C PRO A 128 1.15 14.29 -6.59
N ARG A 129 0.14 13.48 -6.21
CA ARG A 129 -0.80 13.86 -5.13
C ARG A 129 -0.06 14.01 -3.80
N VAL A 130 0.78 13.04 -3.45
CA VAL A 130 1.55 13.03 -2.20
C VAL A 130 2.51 14.22 -2.17
N GLU A 131 3.26 14.47 -3.25
CA GLU A 131 4.15 15.62 -3.35
C GLU A 131 3.41 16.95 -3.15
N LYS A 132 2.24 17.11 -3.76
CA LYS A 132 1.42 18.31 -3.62
C LYS A 132 0.81 18.45 -2.23
N ALA A 133 0.42 17.34 -1.60
CA ALA A 133 -0.05 17.34 -0.22
C ALA A 133 1.06 17.78 0.75
N ILE A 134 2.28 17.26 0.59
CA ILE A 134 3.46 17.67 1.36
C ILE A 134 3.72 19.17 1.20
N LYS A 135 3.73 19.67 -0.05
CA LYS A 135 3.90 21.10 -0.35
C LYS A 135 2.81 21.97 0.27
N LYS A 136 1.56 21.49 0.29
CA LYS A 136 0.42 22.21 0.87
C LYS A 136 0.51 22.31 2.38
N GLU A 137 0.86 21.22 3.06
CA GLU A 137 0.93 21.18 4.53
C GLU A 137 2.26 21.74 5.07
N ASP A 138 3.25 21.95 4.19
CA ASP A 138 4.61 22.41 4.50
C ASP A 138 5.25 21.53 5.58
N SER A 139 5.11 20.21 5.42
CA SER A 139 5.52 19.22 6.41
C SER A 139 5.59 17.82 5.79
N GLY A 140 6.63 17.07 6.18
CA GLY A 140 6.85 15.67 5.79
C GLY A 140 7.66 15.50 4.52
N ASP A 141 8.06 14.26 4.27
CA ASP A 141 8.76 13.77 3.10
C ASP A 141 8.28 12.34 2.79
N PHE A 142 8.69 11.82 1.64
CA PHE A 142 8.47 10.42 1.31
C PHE A 142 9.57 9.92 0.37
N VAL A 143 9.79 8.61 0.40
CA VAL A 143 10.68 7.92 -0.54
C VAL A 143 9.80 7.06 -1.44
N TYR A 144 10.09 7.11 -2.74
CA TYR A 144 9.45 6.27 -3.74
C TYR A 144 10.40 5.15 -4.15
N CYS A 145 9.90 3.91 -4.09
CA CYS A 145 10.64 2.71 -4.48
C CYS A 145 9.77 1.86 -5.42
N GLU A 146 10.41 1.13 -6.32
CA GLU A 146 9.78 0.10 -7.17
C GLU A 146 10.44 -1.25 -6.88
N LEU A 147 9.69 -2.34 -7.03
CA LEU A 147 10.26 -3.69 -6.95
C LEU A 147 11.07 -3.96 -8.22
N MET A 148 12.28 -4.49 -8.07
CA MET A 148 13.10 -4.87 -9.21
C MET A 148 12.49 -6.06 -9.92
N GLN A 149 12.06 -5.85 -11.16
CA GLN A 149 11.40 -6.87 -11.97
C GLN A 149 12.38 -7.98 -12.35
N TYR A 150 11.90 -9.22 -12.28
CA TYR A 150 12.58 -10.41 -12.79
C TYR A 150 11.69 -11.12 -13.80
N ASN A 151 10.94 -12.17 -13.41
CA ASN A 151 9.99 -12.83 -14.30
C ASN A 151 8.84 -11.92 -14.75
N GLN A 152 8.60 -10.80 -14.07
CA GLN A 152 7.62 -9.80 -14.50
C GLN A 152 7.95 -9.25 -15.90
N THR A 153 9.23 -9.09 -16.26
CA THR A 153 9.62 -8.62 -17.60
C THR A 153 9.16 -9.59 -18.69
N TYR A 154 9.26 -10.90 -18.44
CA TYR A 154 8.75 -11.94 -19.34
C TYR A 154 7.23 -11.94 -19.39
N MET A 155 6.56 -11.76 -18.26
CA MET A 155 5.10 -11.64 -18.21
C MET A 155 4.60 -10.47 -19.09
N ASP A 156 5.25 -9.31 -19.01
CA ASP A 156 4.91 -8.14 -19.81
C ASP A 156 5.16 -8.40 -21.30
N LYS A 157 6.30 -9.02 -21.65
CA LYS A 157 6.60 -9.47 -23.03
C LYS A 157 5.52 -10.43 -23.55
N ILE A 158 5.16 -11.46 -22.79
CA ILE A 158 4.15 -12.47 -23.17
C ILE A 158 2.79 -11.80 -23.41
N GLN A 159 2.37 -10.89 -22.53
CA GLN A 159 1.09 -10.18 -22.68
C GLN A 159 1.08 -9.29 -23.92
N SER A 160 2.19 -8.60 -24.19
CA SER A 160 2.33 -7.68 -25.33
C SER A 160 2.47 -8.39 -26.69
N ALA A 161 2.92 -9.64 -26.71
CA ALA A 161 3.16 -10.40 -27.93
C ALA A 161 1.87 -10.56 -28.76
N GLN A 162 1.99 -10.41 -30.08
CA GLN A 162 0.87 -10.48 -31.03
C GLN A 162 0.95 -11.70 -31.94
N SER A 163 2.08 -12.40 -31.97
CA SER A 163 2.33 -13.52 -32.88
C SER A 163 2.93 -14.73 -32.17
N SER A 164 2.74 -15.92 -32.74
CA SER A 164 3.33 -17.16 -32.25
C SER A 164 4.85 -17.15 -32.38
N GLU A 165 5.40 -16.46 -33.38
CA GLU A 165 6.83 -16.30 -33.60
C GLU A 165 7.51 -15.51 -32.47
N GLU A 166 6.87 -14.43 -32.00
CA GLU A 166 7.34 -13.66 -30.84
C GLU A 166 7.33 -14.51 -29.57
N LEU A 167 6.25 -15.28 -29.34
CA LEU A 167 6.13 -16.18 -28.20
C LEU A 167 7.18 -17.29 -28.21
N LEU A 168 7.51 -17.84 -29.37
CA LEU A 168 8.61 -18.80 -29.54
C LEU A 168 9.97 -18.18 -29.20
N GLY A 169 10.19 -16.93 -29.61
CA GLY A 169 11.40 -16.18 -29.25
C GLY A 169 11.55 -16.02 -27.74
N ILE A 170 10.48 -15.58 -27.08
CA ILE A 170 10.42 -15.41 -25.62
C ILE A 170 10.68 -16.74 -24.92
N TRP A 171 10.09 -17.82 -25.39
CA TRP A 171 10.28 -19.12 -24.78
C TRP A 171 11.71 -19.66 -24.91
N ARG A 172 12.34 -19.47 -26.08
CA ARG A 172 13.75 -19.84 -26.27
C ARG A 172 14.67 -19.02 -25.37
N GLU A 173 14.36 -17.75 -25.14
CA GLU A 173 15.06 -16.90 -24.17
C GLU A 173 14.88 -17.46 -22.74
N MET A 174 13.64 -17.71 -22.32
CA MET A 174 13.31 -18.24 -20.99
C MET A 174 13.97 -19.61 -20.72
N SER A 175 14.07 -20.45 -21.75
CA SER A 175 14.65 -21.79 -21.67
C SER A 175 16.17 -21.78 -21.49
N ARG A 176 16.85 -20.76 -22.02
CA ARG A 176 18.32 -20.63 -21.90
C ARG A 176 18.74 -20.12 -20.52
N GLU A 177 17.94 -19.23 -19.96
CA GLU A 177 18.27 -18.47 -18.75
C GLU A 177 17.76 -19.11 -17.45
N SER A 178 17.24 -20.36 -17.54
CA SER A 178 16.83 -21.20 -16.41
C SER A 178 15.65 -20.64 -15.56
N PHE A 179 14.63 -20.05 -16.19
CA PHE A 179 13.51 -19.40 -15.51
C PHE A 179 12.25 -20.26 -15.24
N LEU A 180 12.20 -21.49 -15.74
CA LEU A 180 11.01 -22.31 -15.59
C LEU A 180 11.02 -23.10 -14.28
N ASN A 181 9.83 -23.38 -13.78
CA ASN A 181 9.60 -24.14 -12.56
C ASN A 181 9.94 -25.65 -12.77
N TRP A 182 11.22 -26.01 -12.86
CA TRP A 182 11.68 -27.39 -13.12
C TRP A 182 11.99 -28.20 -11.85
N TYR A 183 11.11 -28.19 -10.85
CA TYR A 183 11.28 -29.08 -9.68
C TYR A 183 11.31 -30.59 -10.05
N VAL A 184 11.07 -30.99 -11.30
CA VAL A 184 11.21 -32.39 -11.75
C VAL A 184 11.67 -32.47 -13.23
N LYS A 185 12.99 -32.45 -13.46
CA LYS A 185 13.76 -32.83 -14.68
C LYS A 185 14.39 -31.66 -15.49
N PRO A 186 15.73 -31.63 -15.63
CA PRO A 186 16.51 -30.56 -16.27
C PRO A 186 16.65 -30.65 -17.81
N GLU A 187 15.94 -31.54 -18.48
CA GLU A 187 15.98 -31.66 -19.93
C GLU A 187 14.66 -31.18 -20.52
N ILE A 188 14.71 -30.14 -21.35
CA ILE A 188 13.61 -29.77 -22.24
C ILE A 188 13.30 -31.01 -23.08
N PRO A 189 12.10 -31.61 -23.00
CA PRO A 189 11.73 -32.64 -23.96
C PRO A 189 11.86 -32.00 -25.35
N ALA A 190 12.62 -32.60 -26.27
CA ALA A 190 12.80 -32.06 -27.62
C ALA A 190 11.44 -31.77 -28.31
N GLU A 191 10.41 -32.52 -27.91
CA GLU A 191 9.02 -32.47 -28.35
C GLU A 191 8.23 -31.28 -27.77
N ALA A 192 8.73 -30.60 -26.74
CA ALA A 192 8.01 -29.49 -26.12
C ALA A 192 7.76 -28.40 -27.16
N GLU A 193 8.80 -28.03 -27.93
CA GLU A 193 8.70 -26.99 -28.97
C GLU A 193 7.65 -27.32 -30.02
N ASP A 194 7.64 -28.57 -30.46
CA ASP A 194 6.64 -29.07 -31.40
C ASP A 194 5.22 -29.00 -30.82
N HIS A 195 5.05 -29.36 -29.54
CA HIS A 195 3.76 -29.28 -28.84
C HIS A 195 3.26 -27.84 -28.71
N PHE A 196 4.14 -26.88 -28.41
CA PHE A 196 3.78 -25.48 -28.30
C PHE A 196 3.41 -24.86 -29.65
N ILE A 197 4.14 -25.20 -30.71
CA ILE A 197 3.81 -24.81 -32.10
C ILE A 197 2.47 -25.42 -32.51
N ALA A 198 2.18 -26.65 -32.09
CA ALA A 198 0.93 -27.35 -32.42
C ALA A 198 -0.32 -26.70 -31.79
N ILE A 199 -0.19 -25.88 -30.74
CA ILE A 199 -1.32 -25.18 -30.11
C ILE A 199 -2.03 -24.24 -31.10
N LYS A 200 -1.27 -23.55 -31.97
CA LYS A 200 -1.73 -22.59 -33.02
C LYS A 200 -2.61 -21.42 -32.56
N ASP A 201 -3.08 -21.44 -31.32
CA ASP A 201 -3.90 -20.43 -30.67
C ASP A 201 -3.01 -19.55 -29.78
N VAL A 202 -2.86 -18.29 -30.17
CA VAL A 202 -1.97 -17.31 -29.51
C VAL A 202 -2.34 -17.10 -28.05
N GLU A 203 -3.62 -17.10 -27.69
CA GLU A 203 -4.04 -16.88 -26.31
C GLU A 203 -3.73 -18.08 -25.43
N LYS A 204 -3.89 -19.30 -25.95
CA LYS A 204 -3.46 -20.52 -25.25
C LYS A 204 -1.94 -20.62 -25.14
N GLN A 205 -1.20 -20.17 -26.16
CA GLN A 205 0.26 -20.09 -26.12
C GLN A 205 0.74 -19.11 -25.05
N LYS A 206 0.11 -17.93 -24.92
CA LYS A 206 0.38 -16.98 -23.84
C LYS A 206 0.11 -17.59 -22.47
N GLN A 207 -1.03 -18.25 -22.29
CA GLN A 207 -1.39 -18.88 -21.03
C GLN A 207 -0.36 -19.96 -20.65
N CYS A 208 0.05 -20.80 -21.60
CA CYS A 208 1.03 -21.85 -21.37
C CYS A 208 2.38 -21.28 -20.91
N LEU A 209 2.89 -20.22 -21.57
CA LEU A 209 4.14 -19.57 -21.15
C LEU A 209 4.03 -18.88 -19.80
N ALA A 210 2.88 -18.26 -19.51
CA ALA A 210 2.64 -17.61 -18.22
C ALA A 210 2.54 -18.62 -17.05
N GLU A 211 2.08 -19.84 -17.30
CA GLU A 211 2.05 -20.93 -16.32
C GLU A 211 3.43 -21.55 -16.07
N LEU A 212 4.30 -21.48 -17.08
CA LEU A 212 5.66 -21.99 -17.05
C LEU A 212 6.60 -21.14 -16.19
N LEU A 213 6.33 -19.85 -16.05
CA LEU A 213 7.07 -18.93 -15.17
C LEU A 213 6.78 -19.22 -13.69
N ASP A 214 7.84 -19.24 -12.87
CA ASP A 214 7.64 -19.21 -11.42
C ASP A 214 7.13 -17.83 -10.97
N LYS A 215 5.85 -17.80 -10.59
CA LYS A 215 5.16 -16.60 -10.11
C LYS A 215 5.69 -16.12 -8.75
N ASN A 216 6.39 -16.96 -8.00
CA ASN A 216 7.06 -16.54 -6.77
C ASN A 216 8.32 -15.73 -7.06
N GLN A 217 8.86 -15.80 -8.28
CA GLN A 217 10.06 -15.07 -8.72
C GLN A 217 9.72 -13.97 -9.76
N LEU A 218 8.54 -13.35 -9.67
CA LEU A 218 8.21 -12.19 -10.51
C LEU A 218 9.16 -11.01 -10.30
N TYR A 219 9.67 -10.88 -9.08
CA TYR A 219 10.61 -9.85 -8.67
C TYR A 219 11.82 -10.50 -7.99
N VAL A 220 12.95 -9.81 -8.01
CA VAL A 220 14.21 -10.28 -7.42
C VAL A 220 14.04 -10.45 -5.91
N HIS A 221 14.44 -11.61 -5.38
CA HIS A 221 14.39 -11.87 -3.94
C HIS A 221 15.55 -11.18 -3.24
N LEU A 222 15.33 -10.73 -2.00
CA LEU A 222 16.40 -10.11 -1.20
C LEU A 222 17.62 -11.02 -1.03
N SER A 223 17.40 -12.34 -0.91
CA SER A 223 18.49 -13.33 -0.81
C SER A 223 19.39 -13.39 -2.03
N GLU A 224 18.91 -12.92 -3.18
CA GLU A 224 19.60 -12.92 -4.46
C GLU A 224 20.17 -11.54 -4.83
N ILE A 225 20.06 -10.54 -3.93
CA ILE A 225 20.47 -9.15 -4.23
C ILE A 225 21.97 -8.98 -4.51
N GLU A 226 22.80 -9.94 -4.09
CA GLU A 226 24.24 -9.96 -4.34
C GLU A 226 24.65 -10.76 -5.58
N ASP A 227 23.70 -11.43 -6.24
CA ASP A 227 23.99 -12.19 -7.45
C ASP A 227 24.26 -11.22 -8.61
N GLU A 228 25.45 -11.38 -9.21
CA GLU A 228 25.94 -10.57 -10.34
C GLU A 228 24.99 -10.63 -11.54
N LYS A 229 24.15 -11.67 -11.66
CA LYS A 229 23.14 -11.80 -12.73
C LYS A 229 22.16 -10.63 -12.77
N PHE A 230 21.79 -10.07 -11.60
CA PHE A 230 20.76 -9.06 -11.52
C PHE A 230 21.28 -7.63 -11.67
N ASP A 231 22.60 -7.41 -11.61
CA ASP A 231 23.23 -6.08 -11.73
C ASP A 231 22.59 -5.02 -10.81
N VAL A 232 22.30 -5.40 -9.57
CA VAL A 232 21.69 -4.49 -8.57
C VAL A 232 22.72 -3.43 -8.17
N SER A 233 22.31 -2.15 -8.19
CA SER A 233 23.20 -1.06 -7.82
C SER A 233 23.64 -1.13 -6.35
N GLU A 234 24.87 -0.72 -6.04
CA GLU A 234 25.36 -0.67 -4.66
C GLU A 234 24.51 0.24 -3.76
N VAL A 235 23.90 1.29 -4.32
CA VAL A 235 22.98 2.17 -3.59
C VAL A 235 21.73 1.39 -3.16
N ASP A 236 21.15 0.60 -4.07
CA ASP A 236 19.95 -0.19 -3.78
C ASP A 236 20.25 -1.34 -2.82
N LYS A 237 21.42 -1.98 -2.93
CA LYS A 237 21.88 -2.98 -1.95
C LYS A 237 21.97 -2.40 -0.55
N VAL A 238 22.61 -1.24 -0.40
CA VAL A 238 22.74 -0.57 0.90
C VAL A 238 21.38 -0.13 1.44
N LEU A 239 20.50 0.40 0.59
CA LEU A 239 19.15 0.79 0.99
C LEU A 239 18.33 -0.39 1.50
N ASN A 240 18.33 -1.52 0.77
CA ASN A 240 17.62 -2.73 1.17
C ASN A 240 18.20 -3.32 2.46
N LYS A 241 19.53 -3.42 2.59
CA LYS A 241 20.17 -3.87 3.84
C LYS A 241 19.74 -3.01 5.02
N LYS A 242 19.80 -1.67 4.90
CA LYS A 242 19.32 -0.77 5.96
C LYS A 242 17.84 -0.95 6.31
N PHE A 243 17.00 -1.26 5.32
CA PHE A 243 15.58 -1.48 5.54
C PHE A 243 15.31 -2.77 6.33
N TYR A 244 16.05 -3.86 6.06
CA TYR A 244 15.84 -5.17 6.69
C TYR A 244 16.67 -5.40 7.95
N ASP A 245 17.90 -4.87 8.03
CA ASP A 245 18.79 -5.02 9.18
C ASP A 245 18.46 -4.01 10.32
N GLY A 246 17.59 -3.04 10.05
CA GLY A 246 17.24 -1.92 10.95
C GLY A 246 16.26 -2.27 12.07
N GLY A 247 16.54 -3.34 12.83
CA GLY A 247 15.79 -3.73 14.03
C GLY A 247 16.65 -4.05 15.27
N ASP A 248 17.95 -4.34 15.13
CA ASP A 248 18.84 -4.59 16.26
C ASP A 248 20.14 -3.77 16.12
N ASP A 249 20.25 -2.75 16.98
CA ASP A 249 21.45 -2.07 17.50
C ASP A 249 22.67 -1.80 16.58
N VAL A 250 22.85 -0.50 16.24
CA VAL A 250 24.16 0.20 16.31
C VAL A 250 23.97 1.56 16.97
#